data_AF-A0A352RSE3-F1
#
_entry.id   AF-A0A352RSE3-F1
#
_cell.length_a   1.000
_cell.length_b   1.000
_cell.length_c   1.000
_cell.angle_alpha   90.00
_cell.angle_beta   90.00
_cell.angle_gamma   90.00
#
_symmetry.space_group_name_H-M   'P 1'
#
loop_
_entity.id
_entity.type
_entity.pdbx_description
1 polymer ?
#
loop_
_entity_poly.entity_id
_entity_poly.type
_entity_poly.pdbx_seq_one_letter_code
_entity_poly.pdbx_strand_id
1 'polypeptide(L)'
;RLLQQYAGADSAEFTVGMQLGSTEAVKHAVHAGLGISLVMESAVKHEQASGWLHAIPIEEDVYKDLYLVHRSETSLSGPVASLADLILHSPDLGSIEYK
;
A
#
# COMPACT_ATOMS: atom_id res chain seq x y z
N ARG A 1 -12.72 -7.59 4.41
CA ARG A 1 -12.11 -8.92 4.15
C ARG A 1 -10.64 -8.97 4.59
N LEU A 2 -9.68 -8.29 3.94
CA LEU A 2 -8.27 -8.35 4.38
C LEU A 2 -8.06 -7.83 5.81
N LEU A 3 -8.66 -6.69 6.17
CA LEU A 3 -8.59 -6.17 7.54
C LEU A 3 -9.09 -7.19 8.58
N GLN A 4 -10.22 -7.88 8.31
CA GLN A 4 -10.74 -8.92 9.20
C GLN A 4 -9.77 -10.11 9.30
N GLN A 5 -9.14 -10.50 8.19
CA GLN A 5 -8.16 -11.59 8.18
C GLN A 5 -6.95 -11.27 9.06
N TYR A 6 -6.48 -10.02 9.05
CA TYR A 6 -5.29 -9.59 9.80
C TYR A 6 -5.60 -8.95 11.16
N ALA A 7 -6.87 -8.88 11.56
CA ALA A 7 -7.30 -8.29 12.82
C ALA A 7 -7.16 -9.24 14.04
N GLY A 8 -6.64 -10.45 13.85
CA GLY A 8 -6.37 -11.40 14.93
C GLY A 8 -7.64 -11.96 15.57
N ALA A 9 -7.57 -12.22 16.88
CA ALA A 9 -8.63 -12.88 17.66
C ALA A 9 -9.99 -12.16 17.62
N ASP A 10 -9.98 -10.83 17.40
CA ASP A 10 -11.18 -9.99 17.39
C ASP A 10 -11.76 -9.79 15.97
N SER A 11 -11.27 -10.54 14.97
CA SER A 11 -11.72 -10.46 13.57
C SER A 11 -13.24 -10.52 13.36
N ALA A 12 -13.95 -11.22 14.24
CA ALA A 12 -15.42 -11.35 14.23
C ALA A 12 -16.16 -10.06 14.64
N GLU A 13 -15.50 -9.15 15.36
CA GLU A 13 -16.08 -7.87 15.81
C GLU A 13 -16.01 -6.79 14.71
N PHE A 14 -15.13 -6.96 13.73
CA PHE A 14 -14.98 -6.01 12.63
C PHE A 14 -16.11 -6.16 11.62
N THR A 15 -17.00 -5.17 11.57
CA THR A 15 -18.00 -5.04 10.51
C THR A 15 -17.51 -4.10 9.42
N VAL A 16 -17.74 -4.45 8.15
CA VAL A 16 -17.46 -3.53 7.03
C VAL A 16 -18.49 -2.41 7.05
N GLY A 17 -18.14 -1.26 7.64
CA GLY A 17 -19.04 -0.12 7.75
C GLY A 17 -19.14 0.74 6.49
N MET A 18 -18.15 0.68 5.60
CA MET A 18 -18.10 1.48 4.37
C MET A 18 -17.19 0.89 3.31
N GLN A 19 -17.44 1.25 2.05
CA GLN A 19 -16.54 1.00 0.93
C GLN A 19 -16.31 2.32 0.20
N LEU A 20 -15.03 2.70 0.06
CA LEU A 20 -14.61 3.94 -0.56
C LEU A 20 -13.77 3.67 -1.80
N GLY A 21 -13.82 4.60 -2.76
CA GLY A 21 -13.21 4.43 -4.09
C GLY A 21 -11.71 4.75 -4.19
N SER A 22 -11.07 5.22 -3.11
CA SER A 22 -9.66 5.62 -3.12
C SER A 22 -9.06 5.57 -1.71
N THR A 23 -7.75 5.31 -1.62
CA THR A 23 -6.98 5.36 -0.38
C THR A 23 -7.07 6.72 0.31
N GLU A 24 -7.11 7.82 -0.45
CA GLU A 24 -7.23 9.15 0.15
C GLU A 24 -8.59 9.35 0.84
N ALA A 25 -9.67 8.88 0.23
CA ALA A 25 -10.99 8.92 0.86
C ALA A 25 -11.02 8.09 2.15
N VAL A 26 -10.35 6.92 2.15
CA VAL A 26 -10.20 6.08 3.34
C VAL A 26 -9.44 6.81 4.44
N LYS A 27 -8.30 7.43 4.11
CA LYS A 27 -7.49 8.17 5.08
C LYS A 27 -8.27 9.32 5.73
N HIS A 28 -9.01 10.09 4.94
CA HIS A 28 -9.89 11.15 5.47
C HIS A 28 -11.02 10.59 6.35
N ALA A 29 -11.63 9.47 5.98
CA ALA A 29 -12.67 8.85 6.79
C ALA A 29 -12.15 8.35 8.14
N VAL A 30 -10.97 7.71 8.16
CA VAL A 30 -10.30 7.27 9.39
C VAL A 30 -9.94 8.49 10.25
N HIS A 31 -9.37 9.53 9.65
CA HIS A 31 -9.04 10.77 10.38
C HIS A 31 -10.28 11.45 10.99
N ALA A 32 -11.42 11.37 10.31
CA ALA A 32 -12.70 11.87 10.81
C ALA A 32 -13.35 10.97 11.88
N GLY A 33 -12.70 9.87 12.27
CA GLY A 33 -13.18 8.96 13.32
C GLY A 33 -14.23 7.96 12.86
N LEU A 34 -14.39 7.72 11.55
CA LEU A 34 -15.41 6.82 11.02
C LEU A 34 -15.04 5.33 11.14
N GLY A 35 -13.83 5.00 11.59
CA GLY A 35 -13.36 3.64 11.81
C GLY A 35 -11.86 3.49 11.60
N ILE A 36 -11.43 2.26 11.33
CA ILE A 36 -10.05 1.92 10.97
C ILE A 36 -9.99 1.27 9.60
N SER A 37 -8.81 1.24 8.98
CA SER A 37 -8.59 0.56 7.71
C SER A 37 -7.21 -0.08 7.65
N LEU A 38 -7.06 -1.06 6.76
CA LEU A 38 -5.78 -1.64 6.37
C LEU A 38 -5.33 -1.03 5.03
N VAL A 39 -4.09 -0.56 4.97
CA VAL A 39 -3.47 0.04 3.78
C VAL A 39 -2.00 -0.37 3.71
N MET A 40 -1.35 -0.16 2.56
CA MET A 40 0.11 -0.29 2.48
C MET A 40 0.77 0.78 3.36
N GLU A 41 1.80 0.41 4.12
CA GLU A 41 2.58 1.34 4.95
C GLU A 41 3.04 2.57 4.16
N SER A 42 3.51 2.35 2.93
CA SER A 42 3.95 3.42 2.01
C SER A 42 2.89 4.50 1.76
N ALA A 43 1.61 4.17 1.84
CA ALA A 43 0.50 5.10 1.58
C ALA A 43 0.18 6.02 2.76
N VAL A 44 0.74 5.76 3.96
CA VAL A 44 0.47 6.50 5.20
C VAL A 44 1.72 7.08 5.86
N LYS A 45 2.89 7.01 5.20
CA LYS A 45 4.17 7.52 5.74
C LYS A 45 4.09 9.00 6.18
N HIS A 46 3.46 9.85 5.36
CA HIS A 46 3.32 11.28 5.68
C HIS A 46 2.36 11.51 6.84
N GLU A 47 1.27 10.76 6.86
CA GLU A 47 0.21 10.86 7.85
C GLU A 47 0.68 10.36 9.22
N GLN A 48 1.50 9.32 9.25
CA GLN A 48 2.16 8.85 10.45
C GLN A 48 3.19 9.87 10.95
N ALA A 49 4.05 10.38 10.07
CA ALA A 49 5.07 11.37 10.44
C ALA A 49 4.48 12.68 10.97
N SER A 50 3.34 13.10 10.43
CA SER A 50 2.62 14.31 10.88
C SER A 50 1.71 14.07 12.09
N GLY A 51 1.51 12.82 12.50
CA GLY A 51 0.54 12.45 13.54
C GLY A 51 -0.93 12.57 13.11
N TRP A 52 -1.19 12.75 11.81
CA TRP A 52 -2.55 12.81 11.26
C TRP A 52 -3.28 11.47 11.34
N LEU A 53 -2.55 10.37 11.21
CA LEU A 53 -3.02 9.01 11.42
C LEU A 53 -2.05 8.23 12.30
N HIS A 54 -2.58 7.28 13.07
CA HIS A 54 -1.79 6.36 13.87
C HIS A 54 -1.77 4.98 13.22
N ALA A 55 -0.57 4.45 12.98
CA ALA A 55 -0.39 3.10 12.45
C ALA A 55 -0.41 2.08 13.61
N ILE A 56 -1.17 1.01 13.44
CA ILE A 56 -1.23 -0.11 14.37
C ILE A 56 -0.39 -1.25 13.76
N PRO A 57 0.64 -1.76 14.45
CA PRO A 57 1.43 -2.87 13.95
C PRO A 57 0.58 -4.15 13.87
N ILE A 58 0.76 -4.91 12.80
CA ILE A 58 0.15 -6.23 12.61
C ILE A 58 1.22 -7.26 12.97
N GLU A 59 0.84 -8.34 13.67
CA GLU A 59 1.79 -9.38 14.09
C GLU A 59 2.40 -10.16 12.92
N GLU A 60 1.64 -10.28 11.83
CA GLU A 60 2.07 -10.95 10.61
C GLU A 60 2.74 -9.96 9.65
N ASP A 61 3.87 -10.40 9.10
CA ASP A 61 4.57 -9.72 8.03
C ASP A 61 3.79 -9.86 6.71
N VAL A 62 2.98 -8.85 6.40
CA VAL A 62 2.16 -8.80 5.18
C VAL A 62 2.82 -7.91 4.13
N TYR A 63 3.24 -8.53 3.03
CA TYR A 63 3.85 -7.82 1.90
C TYR A 63 2.97 -7.92 0.65
N LYS A 64 3.08 -6.89 -0.19
CA LYS A 64 2.48 -6.87 -1.52
C LYS A 64 3.58 -6.63 -2.54
N ASP A 65 3.77 -7.60 -3.42
CA ASP A 65 4.72 -7.47 -4.52
C ASP A 65 4.27 -6.37 -5.48
N LEU A 66 5.22 -5.54 -5.87
CA LEU A 66 5.08 -4.58 -6.94
C LEU A 66 5.90 -5.06 -8.13
N TYR A 67 5.33 -4.90 -9.32
CA TYR A 67 5.94 -5.34 -10.56
C TYR A 67 6.10 -4.18 -11.52
N LEU A 68 7.29 -4.08 -12.12
CA LEU A 68 7.49 -3.28 -13.31
C LEU A 68 7.24 -4.20 -14.52
N VAL A 69 6.24 -3.86 -15.32
CA VAL A 69 5.78 -4.70 -16.43
C VAL A 69 5.93 -3.98 -17.75
N HIS A 70 6.47 -4.67 -18.76
CA HIS A 70 6.54 -4.18 -20.13
C HIS A 70 6.13 -5.26 -21.14
N ARG A 71 5.79 -4.84 -22.37
CA ARG A 71 5.52 -5.79 -23.46
C ARG A 71 6.84 -6.41 -23.93
N SER A 72 6.93 -7.74 -23.90
CA SER A 72 8.13 -8.49 -24.31
C SER A 72 8.55 -8.21 -25.76
N GLU A 73 7.58 -7.97 -26.65
CA GLU A 73 7.80 -7.64 -28.07
C GLU A 73 8.31 -6.20 -28.29
N THR A 74 8.47 -5.41 -27.23
CA THR A 74 8.90 -4.01 -27.30
C THR A 74 10.19 -3.84 -26.52
N SER A 75 11.30 -3.66 -27.24
CA SER A 75 12.55 -3.27 -26.60
C SER A 75 12.37 -1.92 -25.90
N LEU A 76 12.76 -1.85 -24.63
CA LEU A 76 12.84 -0.57 -23.94
C LEU A 76 13.95 0.25 -24.59
N SER A 77 13.59 1.36 -25.24
CA SER A 77 14.55 2.23 -25.91
C SER A 77 14.65 3.58 -25.22
N GLY A 78 15.86 4.12 -25.11
CA GLY A 78 16.10 5.49 -24.68
C GLY A 78 15.50 5.78 -23.29
N PRO A 79 14.68 6.83 -23.12
CA PRO A 79 14.20 7.28 -21.81
C PRO A 79 13.46 6.23 -20.97
N VAL A 80 12.74 5.30 -21.63
CA VAL A 80 11.95 4.28 -20.91
C VAL A 80 12.84 3.24 -20.26
N ALA A 81 13.93 2.83 -20.92
CA ALA A 81 14.93 1.93 -20.34
C ALA A 81 15.60 2.60 -19.13
N SER A 82 16.02 3.87 -19.27
CA SER A 82 16.62 4.63 -18.17
C SER A 82 15.66 4.81 -16.99
N LEU A 83 14.37 5.02 -17.24
CA LEU A 83 13.37 5.09 -16.18
C LEU A 83 13.14 3.73 -15.50
N ALA A 84 13.08 2.65 -16.28
CA ALA A 84 12.98 1.29 -15.74
C ALA A 84 14.16 0.98 -14.82
N ASP A 85 15.38 1.28 -15.27
CA ASP A 85 16.60 1.13 -14.47
C ASP A 85 16.55 2.00 -13.21
N LEU A 86 16.11 3.26 -13.31
CA LEU A 86 15.98 4.15 -12.17
C LEU A 86 15.00 3.59 -11.13
N ILE A 87 13.85 3.08 -11.56
CA ILE A 87 12.81 2.51 -10.68
C ILE A 87 13.32 1.23 -10.01
N LEU A 88 13.95 0.32 -10.77
CA LEU A 88 14.44 -0.96 -10.24
C LEU A 88 15.57 -0.81 -9.23
N HIS A 89 16.37 0.26 -9.33
CA HIS A 89 17.47 0.54 -8.42
C HIS A 89 17.14 1.65 -7.40
N SER A 90 15.88 2.09 -7.31
CA SER A 90 15.49 3.12 -6.36
C SER A 90 15.48 2.58 -4.93
N PRO A 91 16.18 3.23 -3.99
CA PRO A 91 16.32 2.75 -2.61
C PRO A 91 15.00 2.71 -1.83
N ASP A 92 14.00 3.51 -2.24
CA ASP A 92 12.74 3.69 -1.51
C ASP A 92 11.64 2.67 -1.87
N LEU A 93 11.85 1.87 -2.92
CA LEU A 93 10.82 1.02 -3.51
C LEU A 93 10.88 -0.45 -3.07
N GLY A 94 11.85 -0.81 -2.23
CA GLY A 94 12.09 -2.22 -1.88
C GLY A 94 12.49 -3.04 -3.13
N SER A 95 12.48 -4.37 -3.00
CA SER A 95 12.76 -5.25 -4.12
C SER A 95 11.57 -5.30 -5.08
N ILE A 96 11.60 -4.54 -6.18
CA ILE A 96 10.64 -4.66 -7.28
C ILE A 96 11.08 -5.78 -8.21
N GLU A 97 10.17 -6.71 -8.53
CA GLU A 97 10.41 -7.70 -9.59
C GLU A 97 10.07 -7.11 -10.97
N TYR A 98 10.95 -7.35 -11.94
CA TYR A 98 10.72 -7.01 -13.35
C TYR A 98 10.12 -8.21 -14.09
N LYS A 99 8.98 -8.03 -14.77
CA LYS A 99 8.27 -9.10 -15.50
C LYS A 99 7.90 -8.70 -16.93
#